data_AF-A0A1Z9X3T5-F1
#
_entry.id   AF-A0A1Z9X3T5-F1
#
_cell.length_a   1.000
_cell.length_b   1.000
_cell.length_c   1.000
_cell.angle_alpha   90.00
_cell.angle_beta   90.00
_cell.angle_gamma   90.00
#
_symmetry.space_group_name_H-M   'P 1'
#
loop_
_entity.id
_entity.type
_entity.pdbx_description
1 polymer ?
#
loop_
_entity_poly.entity_id
_entity_poly.type
_entity_poly.pdbx_seq_one_letter_code
_entity_poly.pdbx_strand_id
1 'polypeptide(L)'
;MDFQFRTDMLGEPSAKCDLECEAFGDWLSNDLGTDHESINLVLNAIENLLCRNIPDYQFIGKEYTLTIEDDEVILTLNHNETSHKEFAEDYDQEMQAGCGLADFKHLLQEWKAFIR
;
A
#
# COMPACT_ATOMS: atom_id res chain seq x y z
N MET A 1 -6.64 -10.20 -5.91
CA MET A 1 -5.58 -9.38 -6.55
C MET A 1 -4.46 -10.29 -7.05
N ASP A 2 -4.04 -10.14 -8.31
CA ASP A 2 -2.87 -10.84 -8.86
C ASP A 2 -1.60 -9.98 -8.75
N PHE A 3 -0.44 -10.61 -8.52
CA PHE A 3 0.83 -9.90 -8.38
C PHE A 3 2.05 -10.72 -8.82
N GLN A 4 3.13 -10.02 -9.13
CA GLN A 4 4.45 -10.60 -9.42
C GLN A 4 5.54 -9.77 -8.75
N PHE A 5 6.56 -10.44 -8.24
CA PHE A 5 7.74 -9.80 -7.68
C PHE A 5 8.98 -10.08 -8.52
N ARG A 6 9.88 -9.09 -8.57
CA ARG A 6 11.13 -9.16 -9.33
C ARG A 6 12.22 -8.45 -8.57
N THR A 7 13.44 -8.95 -8.71
CA THR A 7 14.64 -8.25 -8.27
C THR A 7 15.35 -7.76 -9.52
N ASP A 8 15.72 -6.48 -9.54
CA ASP A 8 16.44 -5.91 -10.66
C ASP A 8 17.92 -6.32 -10.67
N MET A 9 18.69 -5.79 -11.63
CA MET A 9 20.12 -6.10 -11.72
C MET A 9 20.96 -5.50 -10.58
N LEU A 10 20.44 -4.50 -9.87
CA LEU A 10 21.09 -3.86 -8.73
C LEU A 10 20.75 -4.55 -7.40
N GLY A 11 19.82 -5.50 -7.41
CA GLY A 11 19.36 -6.20 -6.21
C GLY A 11 18.14 -5.55 -5.55
N GLU A 12 17.54 -4.54 -6.18
CA GLU A 12 16.37 -3.84 -5.64
C GLU A 12 15.09 -4.65 -5.94
N PRO A 13 14.30 -5.00 -4.92
CA PRO A 13 13.03 -5.70 -5.13
C PRO A 13 11.94 -4.74 -5.61
N SER A 14 11.10 -5.22 -6.51
CA SER A 14 9.93 -4.50 -7.03
C SER A 14 8.72 -5.44 -7.12
N ALA A 15 7.55 -4.88 -6.89
CA ALA A 15 6.25 -5.54 -7.01
C ALA A 15 5.44 -4.94 -8.15
N LYS A 16 4.69 -5.79 -8.85
CA LYS A 16 3.72 -5.37 -9.86
C LYS A 16 2.41 -6.10 -9.62
N CYS A 17 1.33 -5.33 -9.48
CA CYS A 17 -0.03 -5.85 -9.33
C CYS A 17 -0.80 -5.74 -10.66
N ASP A 18 -2.01 -6.31 -10.70
CA ASP A 18 -2.97 -6.06 -11.77
C ASP A 18 -3.36 -4.57 -11.88
N LEU A 19 -3.99 -4.19 -13.01
CA LEU A 19 -4.25 -2.78 -13.34
C LEU A 19 -5.12 -2.08 -12.28
N GLU A 20 -6.05 -2.81 -11.66
CA GLU A 20 -6.96 -2.29 -10.64
C GLU A 20 -6.24 -2.02 -9.31
N CYS A 21 -5.13 -2.73 -9.06
CA CYS A 21 -4.34 -2.62 -7.83
C CYS A 21 -2.90 -2.13 -8.07
N GLU A 22 -2.62 -1.46 -9.19
CA GLU A 22 -1.25 -1.07 -9.59
C GLU A 22 -0.52 -0.30 -8.48
N ALA A 23 -1.21 0.61 -7.80
CA ALA A 23 -0.66 1.43 -6.73
C ALA A 23 -0.14 0.61 -5.52
N PHE A 24 -0.68 -0.58 -5.25
CA PHE A 24 -0.15 -1.46 -4.21
C PHE A 24 1.24 -2.00 -4.56
N GLY A 25 1.49 -2.27 -5.85
CA GLY A 25 2.81 -2.68 -6.33
C GLY A 25 3.84 -1.57 -6.18
N ASP A 26 3.45 -0.35 -6.54
CA ASP A 26 4.28 0.85 -6.38
C ASP A 26 4.55 1.15 -4.90
N TRP A 27 3.54 1.08 -4.03
CA TRP A 27 3.71 1.29 -2.60
C TRP A 27 4.63 0.26 -1.94
N LEU A 28 4.51 -1.02 -2.29
CA LEU A 28 5.45 -2.05 -1.82
C LEU A 28 6.87 -1.76 -2.27
N SER A 29 7.05 -1.31 -3.51
CA SER A 29 8.38 -1.08 -4.09
C SER A 29 9.05 0.17 -3.54
N ASN A 30 8.30 1.27 -3.41
CA ASN A 30 8.84 2.61 -3.15
C ASN A 30 8.67 3.09 -1.71
N ASP A 31 7.57 2.72 -1.03
CA ASP A 31 7.25 3.19 0.32
C ASP A 31 7.69 2.18 1.38
N LEU A 32 7.34 0.90 1.22
CA LEU A 32 7.80 -0.15 2.14
C LEU A 32 9.20 -0.68 1.81
N GLY A 33 9.46 -0.97 0.53
CA GLY A 33 10.71 -1.56 0.07
C GLY A 33 11.11 -2.78 0.89
N THR A 34 12.32 -2.74 1.46
CA THR A 34 12.88 -3.78 2.33
C THR A 34 12.77 -3.47 3.83
N ASP A 35 11.94 -2.50 4.23
CA ASP A 35 11.74 -2.16 5.64
C ASP A 35 10.88 -3.23 6.34
N HIS A 36 11.57 -4.24 6.88
CA HIS A 36 10.93 -5.30 7.64
C HIS A 36 10.20 -4.81 8.89
N GLU A 37 10.61 -3.69 9.49
CA GLU A 37 9.92 -3.16 10.67
C GLU A 37 8.54 -2.63 10.28
N SER A 38 8.47 -1.79 9.24
CA SER A 38 7.21 -1.28 8.70
C SER A 38 6.30 -2.40 8.20
N ILE A 39 6.83 -3.38 7.47
CA ILE A 39 6.06 -4.55 7.01
C ILE A 39 5.46 -5.31 8.19
N ASN A 40 6.25 -5.57 9.24
CA ASN A 40 5.76 -6.26 10.43
C ASN A 40 4.72 -5.44 11.18
N LEU A 41 4.89 -4.12 11.22
CA LEU A 41 3.95 -3.21 11.87
C LEU A 41 2.58 -3.26 11.17
N VAL A 42 2.54 -3.17 9.84
CA VAL A 42 1.29 -3.27 9.07
C VAL A 42 0.67 -4.67 9.22
N LEU A 43 1.45 -5.74 9.13
CA LEU A 43 0.94 -7.11 9.33
C LEU A 43 0.33 -7.30 10.73
N ASN A 44 0.97 -6.76 11.78
CA ASN A 44 0.42 -6.81 13.14
C ASN A 44 -0.87 -6.01 13.26
N ALA A 45 -0.97 -4.85 12.60
CA ALA A 45 -2.20 -4.06 12.57
C ALA A 45 -3.35 -4.84 11.91
N ILE A 46 -3.08 -5.53 10.79
CA ILE A 46 -4.05 -6.41 10.12
C ILE A 46 -4.56 -7.51 11.06
N GLU A 47 -3.68 -8.17 11.83
CA GLU A 47 -4.12 -9.18 12.80
C GLU A 47 -5.02 -8.59 13.90
N ASN A 48 -4.71 -7.37 14.36
CA ASN A 48 -5.54 -6.67 15.35
C ASN A 48 -6.92 -6.29 14.80
N LEU A 49 -7.00 -5.87 13.54
CA LEU A 49 -8.27 -5.61 12.85
C LEU A 49 -9.11 -6.88 12.72
N LEU A 50 -8.52 -7.99 12.25
CA LEU A 50 -9.19 -9.28 12.12
C LEU A 50 -9.71 -9.82 13.46
N CYS A 51 -8.96 -9.58 14.55
CA CYS A 51 -9.38 -9.94 15.91
C CYS A 51 -10.37 -8.93 16.53
N ARG A 52 -10.73 -7.85 15.82
CA ARG A 52 -11.57 -6.75 16.29
C ARG A 52 -11.03 -6.06 17.55
N ASN A 53 -9.70 -6.00 17.70
CA ASN A 53 -9.03 -5.27 18.77
C ASN A 53 -8.96 -3.77 18.49
N ILE A 54 -8.90 -3.40 17.21
CA ILE A 54 -8.97 -2.02 16.71
C ILE A 54 -10.03 -1.93 15.60
N PRO A 55 -10.71 -0.79 15.45
CA PRO A 55 -11.74 -0.61 14.43
C PRO A 55 -11.18 -0.28 13.05
N ASP A 56 -10.09 0.49 13.00
CA ASP A 56 -9.45 0.99 11.79
C ASP A 56 -7.93 1.10 11.99
N TYR A 57 -7.21 1.27 10.88
CA TYR A 57 -5.77 1.51 10.88
C TYR A 57 -5.36 2.41 9.72
N GLN A 58 -4.40 3.30 9.98
CA GLN A 58 -3.80 4.16 8.96
C GLN A 58 -2.28 4.14 9.04
N PHE A 59 -1.63 4.03 7.88
CA PHE A 59 -0.18 4.17 7.72
C PHE A 59 0.11 5.24 6.68
N ILE A 60 0.73 6.34 7.13
CA ILE A 60 1.11 7.45 6.26
C ILE A 60 2.55 7.19 5.79
N GLY A 61 2.69 6.75 4.55
CA GLY A 61 3.95 6.59 3.87
C GLY A 61 4.44 7.87 3.21
N LYS A 62 5.46 7.74 2.36
CA LYS A 62 6.06 8.88 1.66
C LYS A 62 5.20 9.26 0.46
N GLU A 63 4.90 8.29 -0.40
CA GLU A 63 4.12 8.50 -1.62
C GLU A 63 2.64 8.20 -1.41
N TYR A 64 2.30 7.28 -0.51
CA TYR A 64 0.90 6.90 -0.29
C TYR A 64 0.50 6.91 1.17
N THR A 65 -0.79 7.06 1.40
CA THR A 65 -1.45 6.79 2.67
C THR A 65 -2.29 5.52 2.52
N LEU A 66 -1.99 4.53 3.35
CA LEU A 66 -2.75 3.28 3.48
C LEU A 66 -3.80 3.47 4.57
N THR A 67 -5.06 3.16 4.26
CA THR A 67 -6.18 3.17 5.21
C THR A 67 -6.87 1.82 5.17
N ILE A 68 -7.16 1.25 6.34
CA ILE A 68 -7.85 -0.04 6.49
C ILE A 68 -9.06 0.15 7.42
N GLU A 69 -10.24 -0.12 6.90
CA GLU A 69 -11.52 -0.03 7.62
C GLU A 69 -12.51 -1.02 7.00
N ASP A 70 -13.38 -1.63 7.81
CA ASP A 70 -14.46 -2.51 7.34
C ASP A 70 -14.04 -3.63 6.36
N ASP A 71 -12.89 -4.27 6.64
CA ASP A 71 -12.26 -5.30 5.78
C ASP A 71 -11.87 -4.82 4.37
N GLU A 72 -11.86 -3.51 4.13
CA GLU A 72 -11.38 -2.87 2.90
C GLU A 72 -10.06 -2.15 3.15
N VAL A 73 -9.20 -2.15 2.14
CA VAL A 73 -7.89 -1.49 2.16
C VAL A 73 -7.84 -0.50 1.02
N ILE A 74 -7.68 0.77 1.35
CA ILE A 74 -7.57 1.87 0.39
C ILE A 74 -6.18 2.45 0.47
N LEU A 75 -5.57 2.62 -0.70
CA LEU A 75 -4.31 3.29 -0.86
C LEU A 75 -4.54 4.60 -1.62
N THR A 76 -4.19 5.73 -1.01
CA THR A 76 -4.37 7.06 -1.56
C THR A 76 -3.03 7.71 -1.84
N LEU A 77 -2.81 8.21 -3.06
CA LEU A 77 -1.59 8.97 -3.38
C LEU A 77 -1.54 10.28 -2.59
N ASN A 78 -0.41 10.52 -1.91
CA ASN A 78 -0.17 11.76 -1.19
C ASN A 78 0.08 12.89 -2.19
N HIS A 79 -0.80 13.90 -2.22
CA HIS A 79 -0.53 15.11 -3.01
C HIS A 79 0.69 15.84 -2.44
N ASN A 80 1.73 16.01 -3.25
CA ASN A 80 2.80 16.94 -2.90
C ASN A 80 2.26 18.38 -3.02
N GLU A 81 2.46 19.21 -1.98
CA GLU A 81 2.07 20.63 -2.03
C GLU A 81 3.02 21.47 -2.91
N THR A 82 3.24 21.06 -4.17
CA THR A 82 4.07 21.81 -5.13
C THR A 82 3.33 22.31 -6.37
N SER A 83 2.04 22.01 -6.51
CA SER A 83 1.20 22.64 -7.54
C SER A 83 0.48 23.86 -6.99
N HIS A 84 0.93 25.03 -7.43
CA HIS A 84 0.33 26.35 -7.28
C HIS A 84 -1.19 26.33 -7.02
N LYS A 85 -1.60 26.88 -5.87
CA LYS A 85 -2.94 27.40 -5.60
C LYS A 85 -3.31 28.44 -6.67
N GLU A 86 -3.93 28.03 -7.77
CA GLU A 86 -4.71 28.96 -8.61
C GLU A 86 -5.75 28.33 -9.54
N PHE A 87 -5.94 27.00 -9.51
CA PHE A 87 -7.05 26.35 -10.21
C PHE A 87 -7.67 25.28 -9.32
N ALA A 88 -8.39 25.74 -8.29
CA ALA A 88 -9.20 24.88 -7.43
C ALA A 88 -10.60 24.70 -8.03
N GLU A 89 -10.69 24.10 -9.22
CA GLU A 89 -11.97 23.65 -9.80
C GLU A 89 -11.74 22.34 -10.59
N ASP A 90 -12.35 21.25 -10.08
CA ASP A 90 -12.72 19.98 -10.75
C ASP A 90 -11.65 19.05 -11.36
N TYR A 91 -10.85 18.39 -10.53
CA TYR A 91 -10.39 17.01 -10.82
C TYR A 91 -10.49 16.13 -9.57
N ASP A 92 -11.70 15.65 -9.30
CA ASP A 92 -11.99 14.59 -8.33
C ASP A 92 -11.60 13.22 -8.91
N GLN A 93 -10.31 13.04 -9.17
CA GLN A 93 -9.71 11.71 -9.32
C GLN A 93 -8.69 11.57 -8.20
N GLU A 94 -9.17 11.32 -6.99
CA GLU A 94 -8.29 10.73 -5.99
C GLU A 94 -7.71 9.45 -6.60
N MET A 95 -6.41 9.47 -6.90
CA MET A 95 -5.71 8.32 -7.49
C MET A 95 -5.60 7.27 -6.39
N GLN A 96 -6.70 6.54 -6.23
CA GLN A 96 -6.93 5.56 -5.19
C GLN A 96 -6.97 4.16 -5.81
N ALA A 97 -6.36 3.21 -5.11
CA ALA A 97 -6.53 1.80 -5.36
C ALA A 97 -7.17 1.15 -4.13
N GLY A 98 -8.07 0.21 -4.35
CA GLY A 98 -8.77 -0.51 -3.30
C GLY A 98 -8.64 -2.01 -3.47
N CYS A 99 -8.49 -2.74 -2.36
CA CYS A 99 -8.63 -4.19 -2.35
C CYS A 99 -9.13 -4.68 -0.99
N GLY A 100 -9.62 -5.92 -0.93
CA GLY A 100 -10.04 -6.53 0.34
C GLY A 100 -8.86 -6.83 1.26
N LEU A 101 -9.09 -6.75 2.58
CA LEU A 101 -8.08 -6.99 3.63
C LEU A 101 -7.40 -8.36 3.51
N ALA A 102 -8.13 -9.39 3.10
CA ALA A 102 -7.57 -10.73 2.92
C ALA A 102 -6.55 -10.79 1.77
N ASP A 103 -6.85 -10.16 0.64
CA ASP A 103 -5.95 -10.06 -0.51
C ASP A 103 -4.72 -9.23 -0.17
N PHE A 104 -4.91 -8.11 0.51
CA PHE A 104 -3.81 -7.25 0.97
C PHE A 104 -2.88 -7.97 1.96
N LYS A 105 -3.44 -8.69 2.93
CA LYS A 105 -2.67 -9.51 3.87
C LYS A 105 -1.83 -10.55 3.14
N HIS A 106 -2.43 -11.25 2.17
CA HIS A 106 -1.72 -12.25 1.37
C HIS A 106 -0.55 -11.63 0.59
N LEU A 107 -0.80 -10.50 -0.09
CA LEU A 107 0.23 -9.73 -0.79
C LEU A 107 1.41 -9.36 0.13
N LEU A 108 1.13 -8.79 1.31
CA LEU A 108 2.18 -8.38 2.26
C LEU A 108 2.99 -9.56 2.80
N GLN A 109 2.35 -10.71 3.04
CA GLN A 109 3.03 -11.92 3.50
C GLN A 109 3.97 -12.48 2.42
N GLU A 110 3.50 -12.54 1.18
CA GLU A 110 4.32 -12.99 0.05
C GLU A 110 5.47 -12.01 -0.23
N TRP A 111 5.21 -10.69 -0.14
CA TRP A 111 6.26 -9.68 -0.27
C TRP A 111 7.36 -9.87 0.79
N LYS A 112 6.97 -9.97 2.07
CA LYS A 112 7.89 -10.24 3.17
C LYS A 112 8.71 -11.52 2.96
N ALA A 113 8.10 -12.56 2.40
CA ALA A 113 8.76 -13.82 2.10
C ALA A 113 9.72 -13.73 0.90
N PHE A 114 9.44 -12.83 -0.05
CA PHE A 114 10.26 -12.58 -1.23
C PHE A 114 11.54 -11.82 -0.90
N ILE A 115 11.47 -10.76 -0.09
CA ILE A 115 12.60 -9.86 0.23
C ILE A 115 13.58 -10.38 1.30
N ARG A 116 13.68 -11.71 1.48
CA ARG A 116 14.46 -12.35 2.55
C ARG A 116 15.92 -11.92 2.67
#